data_AF-A0A376AAP8-F1
#
_entry.id   AF-A0A376AAP8-F1
#
_cell.length_a   1.000
_cell.length_b   1.000
_cell.length_c   1.000
_cell.angle_alpha   90.00
_cell.angle_beta   90.00
_cell.angle_gamma   90.00
#
_symmetry.space_group_name_H-M   'P 1'
#
loop_
_entity.id
_entity.type
_entity.pdbx_description
1 polymer ?
#
loop_
_entity_poly.entity_id
_entity_poly.type
_entity_poly.pdbx_seq_one_letter_code
_entity_poly.pdbx_strand_id
1 'polypeptide(L)'
;MLKMISVVAILIASNATAGEIVWRSPTTGTLSATVDPAPTQPEPEQPAFSIHYDPIRVVAGSVVNVMPSGDARGYSFALRQTLPPGLTLDPATGKIAGLAAVAGSYSVTIRATKEGESSDLVMAIIVS
;
A
#
# COMPACT_ATOMS: atom_id res chain seq x y z
N MET A 1 -13.76 56.31 -9.07
CA MET A 1 -12.64 55.75 -8.26
C MET A 1 -12.82 54.23 -8.32
N LEU A 2 -12.27 53.51 -9.31
CA LEU A 2 -10.86 53.09 -9.39
C LEU A 2 -10.52 52.17 -8.19
N LYS A 3 -10.15 50.89 -8.28
CA LYS A 3 -9.65 50.00 -9.35
C LYS A 3 -9.97 48.55 -8.91
N MET A 4 -10.03 47.64 -9.89
CA MET A 4 -9.88 46.18 -9.78
C MET A 4 -8.77 45.76 -8.80
N ILE A 5 -8.72 44.49 -8.39
CA ILE A 5 -7.59 43.58 -8.67
C ILE A 5 -7.90 42.17 -8.12
N SER A 6 -8.02 41.21 -9.06
CA SER A 6 -7.80 39.78 -8.82
C SER A 6 -6.40 39.54 -8.26
N VAL A 7 -6.25 38.57 -7.36
CA VAL A 7 -4.95 37.89 -7.20
C VAL A 7 -5.18 36.39 -7.13
N VAL A 8 -4.88 35.74 -8.27
CA VAL A 8 -4.40 34.37 -8.33
C VAL A 8 -3.03 34.33 -7.63
N ALA A 9 -2.81 33.34 -6.78
CA ALA A 9 -1.46 32.93 -6.39
C ALA A 9 -1.40 31.40 -6.31
N ILE A 10 -1.01 30.81 -7.45
CA ILE A 10 -0.36 29.49 -7.50
C ILE A 10 0.94 29.62 -6.72
N LEU A 11 1.18 28.75 -5.73
CA LEU A 11 2.55 28.51 -5.26
C LEU A 11 2.78 27.03 -4.91
N ILE A 12 3.23 26.31 -5.95
CA ILE A 12 4.28 25.28 -5.97
C ILE A 12 4.76 24.83 -4.58
N ALA A 13 4.34 23.64 -4.15
CA ALA A 13 5.01 22.93 -3.06
C ALA A 13 6.29 22.30 -3.61
N SER A 14 7.38 23.06 -3.62
CA SER A 14 8.73 22.52 -3.77
C SER A 14 9.18 21.99 -2.41
N ASN A 15 9.26 20.67 -2.23
CA ASN A 15 9.89 20.08 -1.06
C ASN A 15 11.41 20.32 -1.14
N ALA A 16 11.91 21.30 -0.38
CA ALA A 16 13.34 21.53 -0.20
C ALA A 16 13.81 20.90 1.12
N THR A 17 14.83 20.06 1.00
CA THR A 17 15.58 19.38 2.06
C THR A 17 16.05 20.35 3.15
N ALA A 18 15.80 19.99 4.42
CA ALA A 18 16.11 20.81 5.59
C ALA A 18 17.62 21.07 5.73
N GLY A 19 18.01 22.34 5.67
CA GLY A 19 19.27 22.85 6.19
C GLY A 19 19.12 23.25 7.66
N GLU A 20 20.07 22.82 8.48
CA GLU A 20 20.17 22.99 9.93
C GLU A 20 20.22 24.48 10.36
N ILE A 21 19.36 24.87 11.33
CA ILE A 21 19.43 26.19 11.97
C ILE A 21 19.96 26.01 13.38
N VAL A 22 21.21 26.47 13.63
CA VAL A 22 21.87 26.41 14.95
C VAL A 22 21.62 27.70 15.73
N TRP A 23 20.74 27.65 16.73
CA TRP A 23 20.59 28.71 17.73
C TRP A 23 21.46 28.41 18.96
N ARG A 24 22.33 29.34 19.37
CA ARG A 24 23.11 29.22 20.62
C ARG A 24 22.57 30.20 21.65
N SER A 25 21.93 29.69 22.71
CA SER A 25 21.46 30.50 23.84
C SER A 25 22.57 30.59 24.91
N PRO A 26 22.92 31.80 25.40
CA PRO A 26 23.85 31.98 26.52
C PRO A 26 23.04 32.06 27.81
N THR A 27 23.17 31.09 28.72
CA THR A 27 23.12 31.23 30.19
C THR A 27 22.83 29.86 30.81
N THR A 28 23.73 29.48 31.71
CA THR A 28 23.75 28.27 32.53
C THR A 28 22.40 27.90 33.15
N GLY A 29 21.96 26.68 32.86
CA GLY A 29 20.85 26.02 33.53
C GLY A 29 20.61 24.70 32.83
N THR A 30 21.03 23.59 33.45
CA THR A 30 20.79 22.24 32.92
C THR A 30 19.30 21.96 32.98
N LEU A 31 18.56 22.29 31.91
CA LEU A 31 17.21 21.78 31.72
C LEU A 31 17.35 20.40 31.09
N SER A 32 17.27 19.37 31.93
CA SER A 32 16.86 18.03 31.50
C SER A 32 15.44 18.13 30.95
N ALA A 33 15.30 18.61 29.72
CA ALA A 33 14.12 18.34 28.93
C ALA A 33 14.23 16.88 28.52
N THR A 34 13.54 16.04 29.30
CA THR A 34 13.07 14.71 28.95
C THR A 34 13.10 14.52 27.44
N VAL A 35 13.81 13.49 26.98
CA VAL A 35 13.63 12.93 25.65
C VAL A 35 12.14 12.64 25.55
N ASP A 36 11.39 13.57 24.97
CA ASP A 36 10.02 13.34 24.54
C ASP A 36 10.17 12.19 23.56
N PRO A 37 9.68 10.98 23.87
CA PRO A 37 9.66 9.94 22.85
C PRO A 37 8.84 10.56 21.72
N ALA A 38 9.50 10.76 20.58
CA ALA A 38 8.88 11.30 19.37
C ALA A 38 7.46 10.76 19.31
N PRO A 39 6.43 11.62 19.18
CA PRO A 39 5.05 11.16 19.24
C PRO A 39 4.98 9.96 18.32
N THR A 40 4.64 8.80 18.89
CA THR A 40 4.28 7.60 18.15
C THR A 40 3.30 8.11 17.13
N GLN A 41 3.79 8.36 15.91
CA GLN A 41 2.94 8.58 14.78
C GLN A 41 2.02 7.38 14.84
N PRO A 42 0.69 7.53 14.95
CA PRO A 42 -0.16 6.44 14.57
C PRO A 42 0.29 6.20 13.13
N GLU A 43 1.11 5.17 12.90
CA GLU A 43 1.07 4.47 11.63
C GLU A 43 -0.43 4.39 11.38
N PRO A 44 -0.97 5.13 10.40
CA PRO A 44 -2.41 5.20 10.23
C PRO A 44 -2.84 3.76 10.38
N GLU A 45 -3.67 3.46 11.38
CA GLU A 45 -4.13 2.10 11.65
C GLU A 45 -4.93 1.76 10.41
N GLN A 46 -4.21 1.41 9.34
CA GLN A 46 -4.74 0.95 8.09
C GLN A 46 -5.52 -0.23 8.62
N PRO A 47 -6.86 -0.19 8.47
CA PRO A 47 -7.73 -1.19 9.06
C PRO A 47 -7.02 -2.50 8.83
N ALA A 48 -6.68 -3.23 9.89
CA ALA A 48 -5.85 -4.41 9.76
C ALA A 48 -6.67 -5.41 8.95
N PHE A 49 -6.59 -5.29 7.64
CA PHE A 49 -7.27 -6.09 6.68
C PHE A 49 -6.65 -7.45 6.92
N SER A 50 -7.35 -8.26 7.70
CA SER A 50 -6.87 -9.57 8.13
C SER A 50 -6.92 -10.58 6.98
N ILE A 51 -7.05 -10.08 5.75
CA ILE A 51 -6.98 -10.83 4.51
C ILE A 51 -5.58 -10.68 3.92
N HIS A 52 -4.97 -11.79 3.53
CA HIS A 52 -3.68 -11.80 2.87
C HIS A 52 -3.61 -12.98 1.88
N TYR A 53 -2.65 -12.93 0.98
CA TYR A 53 -2.32 -14.06 0.11
C TYR A 53 -0.95 -14.58 0.45
N ASP A 54 -0.84 -15.88 0.63
CA ASP A 54 0.45 -16.54 0.77
C ASP A 54 1.12 -16.73 -0.60
N PRO A 55 2.46 -16.62 -0.67
CA PRO A 55 3.19 -16.89 -1.89
C PRO A 55 3.06 -18.38 -2.26
N ILE A 56 2.86 -18.65 -3.54
CA ILE A 56 2.69 -20.01 -4.06
C ILE A 56 3.77 -20.38 -5.09
N ARG A 57 4.09 -21.67 -5.12
CA ARG A 57 5.00 -22.28 -6.10
C ARG A 57 4.27 -23.40 -6.82
N VAL A 58 4.24 -23.36 -8.14
CA VAL A 58 3.53 -24.32 -8.99
C VAL A 58 4.36 -24.66 -10.22
N VAL A 59 4.07 -25.79 -10.86
CA VAL A 59 4.75 -26.16 -12.12
C VAL A 59 3.93 -25.64 -13.30
N ALA A 60 4.59 -25.19 -14.37
CA ALA A 60 3.91 -24.81 -15.60
C ALA A 60 2.97 -25.93 -16.09
N GLY A 61 1.73 -25.59 -16.41
CA GLY A 61 0.67 -26.54 -16.77
C GLY A 61 -0.15 -27.06 -15.58
N SER A 62 0.17 -26.68 -14.34
CA SER A 62 -0.61 -27.07 -13.16
C SER A 62 -1.86 -26.22 -12.98
N VAL A 63 -2.92 -26.85 -12.48
CA VAL A 63 -4.11 -26.14 -12.01
C VAL A 63 -3.79 -25.46 -10.68
N VAL A 64 -4.04 -24.16 -10.62
CA VAL A 64 -3.89 -23.31 -9.44
C VAL A 64 -5.27 -22.99 -8.92
N ASN A 65 -5.43 -23.04 -7.60
CA ASN A 65 -6.63 -22.56 -6.90
C ASN A 65 -6.20 -21.98 -5.56
N VAL A 66 -6.08 -20.65 -5.51
CA VAL A 66 -5.66 -19.90 -4.31
C VAL A 66 -6.83 -19.04 -3.86
N MET A 67 -7.04 -19.00 -2.56
CA MET A 67 -8.04 -18.14 -1.92
C MET A 67 -7.32 -17.24 -0.91
N PRO A 68 -7.80 -16.00 -0.70
CA PRO A 68 -7.24 -15.16 0.35
C PRO A 68 -7.43 -15.82 1.72
N SER A 69 -6.39 -15.80 2.54
CA SER A 69 -6.41 -16.20 3.93
C SER A 69 -7.07 -15.09 4.75
N GLY A 70 -8.19 -15.36 5.44
CA GLY A 70 -8.91 -14.38 6.27
C GLY A 70 -10.42 -14.34 6.00
N ASP A 71 -11.13 -13.34 6.57
CA ASP A 71 -12.56 -13.12 6.29
C ASP A 71 -12.72 -12.23 5.05
N ALA A 72 -12.92 -12.88 3.89
CA ALA A 72 -13.14 -12.19 2.61
C ALA A 72 -14.62 -11.80 2.37
N ARG A 73 -15.49 -11.86 3.38
CA ARG A 73 -16.93 -11.59 3.20
C ARG A 73 -17.18 -10.09 3.02
N GLY A 74 -17.90 -9.76 1.94
CA GLY A 74 -18.19 -8.37 1.57
C GLY A 74 -17.02 -7.62 0.94
N TYR A 75 -15.91 -8.31 0.66
CA TYR A 75 -14.80 -7.75 -0.09
C TYR A 75 -15.06 -7.83 -1.59
N SER A 76 -14.60 -6.81 -2.30
CA SER A 76 -14.48 -6.81 -3.75
C SER A 76 -13.00 -6.74 -4.11
N PHE A 77 -12.56 -7.60 -5.03
CA PHE A 77 -11.16 -7.74 -5.40
C PHE A 77 -10.94 -7.25 -6.83
N ALA A 78 -9.87 -6.50 -7.02
CA ALA A 78 -9.44 -6.01 -8.32
C ALA A 78 -7.95 -6.27 -8.53
N LEU A 79 -7.61 -6.86 -9.68
CA LEU A 79 -6.22 -7.02 -10.09
C LEU A 79 -5.62 -5.66 -10.46
N ARG A 80 -4.46 -5.35 -9.86
CA ARG A 80 -3.65 -4.18 -10.22
C ARG A 80 -2.50 -4.53 -11.17
N GLN A 81 -2.15 -5.82 -11.24
CA GLN A 81 -1.07 -6.37 -12.07
C GLN A 81 -1.55 -7.58 -12.85
N THR A 82 -0.75 -8.02 -13.82
CA THR A 82 -1.06 -9.16 -14.68
C THR A 82 -0.81 -10.49 -13.96
N LEU A 83 -1.81 -11.38 -14.00
CA LEU A 83 -1.64 -12.76 -13.54
C LEU A 83 -0.84 -13.60 -14.56
N PRO A 84 -0.20 -14.70 -14.12
CA PRO A 84 0.32 -15.71 -15.04
C PRO A 84 -0.74 -16.09 -16.08
N PRO A 85 -0.38 -16.23 -17.36
CA PRO A 85 -1.30 -16.62 -18.41
C PRO A 85 -2.07 -17.89 -18.06
N GLY A 86 -3.39 -17.84 -18.20
CA GLY A 86 -4.31 -18.93 -17.88
C GLY A 86 -4.85 -18.93 -16.44
N LEU A 87 -4.41 -18.00 -15.60
CA LEU A 87 -5.04 -17.71 -14.30
C LEU A 87 -6.01 -16.54 -14.38
N THR A 88 -7.08 -16.62 -13.61
CA THR A 88 -8.13 -15.60 -13.50
C THR A 88 -8.43 -15.34 -12.04
N LEU A 89 -8.66 -14.07 -11.67
CA LEU A 89 -9.18 -13.67 -10.37
C LEU A 89 -10.71 -13.57 -10.44
N ASP A 90 -11.40 -14.20 -9.50
CA ASP A 90 -12.80 -13.93 -9.22
C ASP A 90 -12.92 -12.67 -8.33
N PRO A 91 -13.50 -11.56 -8.85
CA PRO A 91 -13.57 -10.30 -8.11
C PRO A 91 -14.52 -10.34 -6.91
N ALA A 92 -15.44 -11.30 -6.82
CA ALA A 92 -16.38 -11.41 -5.71
C ALA A 92 -15.81 -12.19 -4.52
N THR A 93 -14.91 -13.15 -4.78
CA THR A 93 -14.36 -14.04 -3.76
C THR A 93 -12.87 -13.87 -3.52
N GLY A 94 -12.16 -13.21 -4.42
CA GLY A 94 -10.70 -13.14 -4.41
C GLY A 94 -10.04 -14.45 -4.87
N LYS A 95 -10.81 -15.45 -5.30
CA LYS A 95 -10.25 -16.74 -5.70
C LYS A 95 -9.47 -16.58 -7.00
N ILE A 96 -8.19 -16.95 -6.98
CA ILE A 96 -7.34 -17.04 -8.17
C ILE A 96 -7.36 -18.50 -8.62
N ALA A 97 -7.94 -18.76 -9.78
CA ALA A 97 -8.04 -20.11 -10.31
C ALA A 97 -7.69 -20.16 -11.80
N GLY A 98 -7.20 -21.31 -12.25
CA GLY A 98 -6.93 -21.57 -13.65
C GLY A 98 -5.70 -22.44 -13.85
N LEU A 99 -5.16 -22.44 -15.07
CA LEU A 99 -3.96 -23.20 -15.43
C LEU A 99 -2.80 -22.22 -15.62
N ALA A 100 -1.74 -22.36 -14.82
CA ALA A 100 -0.56 -21.52 -14.95
C ALA A 100 0.27 -21.98 -16.15
N ALA A 101 0.06 -21.39 -17.33
CA ALA A 101 0.61 -21.91 -18.59
C ALA A 101 2.08 -21.55 -18.82
N VAL A 102 2.55 -20.43 -18.26
CA VAL A 102 3.88 -19.87 -18.54
C VAL A 102 4.72 -19.85 -17.27
N ALA A 103 5.91 -20.45 -17.35
CA ALA A 103 6.91 -20.41 -16.29
C ALA A 103 7.44 -18.98 -16.10
N GLY A 104 7.65 -18.59 -14.85
CA GLY A 104 8.08 -17.24 -14.49
C GLY A 104 7.79 -16.90 -13.03
N SER A 105 8.40 -15.81 -12.56
CA SER A 105 8.09 -15.22 -11.26
C SER A 105 7.18 -14.01 -11.46
N TYR A 106 5.97 -14.09 -10.92
CA TYR A 106 4.94 -13.07 -11.05
C TYR A 106 4.69 -12.45 -9.67
N SER A 107 5.03 -11.17 -9.53
CA SER A 107 4.52 -10.37 -8.41
C SER A 107 3.13 -9.88 -8.79
N VAL A 108 2.13 -10.21 -7.96
CA VAL A 108 0.73 -9.88 -8.19
C VAL A 108 0.24 -9.03 -7.03
N THR A 109 -0.20 -7.82 -7.35
CA THR A 109 -0.93 -6.96 -6.41
C THR A 109 -2.43 -7.04 -6.69
N ILE A 110 -3.20 -7.37 -5.66
CA ILE A 110 -4.66 -7.44 -5.66
C ILE A 110 -5.18 -6.40 -4.68
N ARG A 111 -6.00 -5.48 -5.16
CA ARG A 111 -6.67 -4.52 -4.28
C ARG A 111 -7.97 -5.13 -3.78
N ALA A 112 -8.09 -5.31 -2.48
CA ALA A 112 -9.32 -5.69 -1.82
C ALA A 112 -10.02 -4.42 -1.31
N THR A 113 -11.33 -4.28 -1.56
CA THR A 113 -12.13 -3.12 -1.15
C THR A 113 -13.36 -3.57 -0.39
N LYS A 114 -13.59 -3.01 0.80
CA LYS A 114 -14.76 -3.27 1.65
C LYS A 114 -15.29 -1.96 2.21
N GLU A 115 -16.58 -1.70 2.02
CA GLU A 115 -17.27 -0.50 2.54
C GLU A 115 -16.58 0.84 2.20
N GLY A 116 -15.88 0.90 1.06
CA GLY A 116 -15.15 2.10 0.61
C GLY A 116 -13.69 2.15 1.05
N GLU A 117 -13.27 1.29 1.97
CA GLU A 117 -11.87 1.14 2.35
C GLU A 117 -11.15 0.16 1.42
N SER A 118 -9.88 0.40 1.12
CA SER A 118 -9.09 -0.43 0.20
C SER A 118 -7.75 -0.85 0.79
N SER A 119 -7.34 -2.08 0.50
CA SER A 119 -6.04 -2.64 0.87
C SER A 119 -5.38 -3.29 -0.33
N ASP A 120 -4.09 -3.06 -0.50
CA ASP A 120 -3.29 -3.74 -1.51
C ASP A 120 -2.66 -5.00 -0.91
N LEU A 121 -2.99 -6.14 -1.49
CA LEU A 121 -2.51 -7.46 -1.11
C LEU A 121 -1.47 -7.89 -2.14
N VAL A 122 -0.23 -8.09 -1.71
CA VAL A 122 0.86 -8.48 -2.59
C VAL A 122 1.18 -9.95 -2.38
N MET A 123 1.27 -10.71 -3.48
CA MET A 123 1.70 -12.11 -3.47
C MET A 123 2.71 -12.39 -4.59
N ALA A 124 3.53 -13.41 -4.36
CA ALA A 124 4.39 -13.96 -5.39
C ALA A 124 3.83 -15.30 -5.89
N ILE A 125 3.70 -15.43 -7.21
CA ILE A 125 3.41 -16.68 -7.89
C ILE A 125 4.65 -17.08 -8.67
N ILE A 126 5.28 -18.17 -8.23
CA ILE A 126 6.45 -18.74 -8.92
C ILE A 126 5.97 -19.95 -9.69
N VAL A 127 6.06 -19.88 -11.01
CA VAL A 127 5.78 -20.98 -11.93
C VAL A 127 7.12 -21.52 -12.42
N SER A 128 7.47 -22.75 -12.01
CA SER A 128 8.70 -23.45 -12.41
C SER A 128 8.51 -24.36 -13.61
#